data_AF-A0AAD4IIP1-F1
#
_entry.id   AF-A0AAD4IIP1-F1
#
_cell.length_a   1.000
_cell.length_b   1.000
_cell.length_c   1.000
_cell.angle_alpha   90.00
_cell.angle_beta   90.00
_cell.angle_gamma   90.00
#
_symmetry.space_group_name_H-M   'P 1'
#
loop_
_entity.id
_entity.type
_entity.pdbx_description
1 polymer ?
#
loop_
_entity_poly.entity_id
_entity_poly.type
_entity_poly.pdbx_seq_one_letter_code
_entity_poly.pdbx_strand_id
1 'polypeptide(L)'
;MPGESESSDDEKISSVDDLSEEKMKQLEKQLKKEETDQPGSTLTHCPACAVKALVLCYWGNQNLHSSGQPNALPLANPELARVHNVDGMLQRFTPGAAAAGANAQEDPEEMQTRLLTACLESVNYHHPANTDWKARYDALFILQLECIWSCATCNTVVNPLPPGTNEDGVGFNNIGINPMGTPDSLNAAIYRFFEPADLGIRSCTQCNTPQRRNQTLRIEASPEYLRIKISIVDFVNLAMVKNFNPVALPNLLDLSEYQATRAVSSLKYKLSSVISHSGETLDAGHWVASVRGPREVFYINDGVAVQKLSFELRANPQMYGTSGTQAVVLMYKRFPANN
;
A
#
# COMPACT_ATOMS: atom_id res chain seq x y z
N MET A 1 -9.51 -44.74 -43.61
CA MET A 1 -10.06 -44.74 -42.25
C MET A 1 -9.67 -43.42 -41.61
N PRO A 2 -10.62 -42.52 -41.36
CA PRO A 2 -10.35 -41.26 -40.66
C PRO A 2 -10.28 -41.53 -39.15
N GLY A 3 -9.29 -40.95 -38.48
CA GLY A 3 -9.19 -40.93 -37.02
C GLY A 3 -9.78 -39.62 -36.51
N GLU A 4 -10.72 -39.74 -35.59
CA GLU A 4 -11.42 -38.65 -34.91
C GLU A 4 -10.45 -37.87 -34.01
N SER A 5 -10.50 -36.53 -34.10
CA SER A 5 -9.90 -35.60 -33.16
C SER A 5 -11.00 -35.11 -32.21
N GLU A 6 -10.91 -35.45 -30.93
CA GLU A 6 -11.74 -34.87 -29.88
C GLU A 6 -11.30 -33.41 -29.65
N SER A 7 -12.21 -32.48 -29.92
CA SER A 7 -12.10 -31.07 -29.52
C SER A 7 -12.54 -30.95 -28.06
N SER A 8 -11.62 -30.58 -27.16
CA SER A 8 -11.97 -30.07 -25.85
C SER A 8 -12.34 -28.59 -25.99
N ASP A 9 -13.62 -28.28 -25.84
CA ASP A 9 -14.13 -26.92 -25.80
C ASP A 9 -13.77 -26.29 -24.45
N ASP A 10 -12.80 -25.36 -24.49
CA ASP A 10 -12.53 -24.42 -23.40
C ASP A 10 -13.75 -23.49 -23.24
N GLU A 11 -14.58 -23.79 -22.24
CA GLU A 11 -15.72 -22.95 -21.86
C GLU A 11 -15.18 -21.64 -21.26
N LYS A 12 -15.13 -20.59 -22.10
CA LYS A 12 -14.82 -19.22 -21.67
C LYS A 12 -15.73 -18.83 -20.51
N ILE A 13 -15.13 -18.52 -19.36
CA ILE A 13 -15.83 -17.95 -18.20
C ILE A 13 -16.42 -16.60 -18.64
N SER A 14 -17.75 -16.54 -18.73
CA SER A 14 -18.49 -15.33 -19.04
C SER A 14 -18.29 -14.30 -17.94
N SER A 15 -18.17 -13.02 -18.30
CA SER A 15 -18.15 -11.91 -17.33
C SER A 15 -19.36 -12.00 -16.40
N VAL A 16 -19.23 -11.49 -15.16
CA VAL A 16 -20.38 -11.37 -14.24
C VAL A 16 -21.53 -10.58 -14.86
N ASP A 17 -21.19 -9.65 -15.77
CA ASP A 17 -22.17 -8.84 -16.52
C ASP A 17 -22.94 -9.63 -17.60
N ASP A 18 -22.44 -10.82 -17.99
CA ASP A 18 -23.08 -11.72 -18.96
C ASP A 18 -23.94 -12.80 -18.28
N LEU A 19 -23.99 -12.81 -16.95
CA LEU A 19 -24.80 -13.76 -16.20
C LEU A 19 -26.27 -13.37 -16.33
N SER A 20 -27.07 -14.28 -16.91
CA SER A 20 -28.53 -14.18 -16.88
C SER A 20 -29.02 -13.93 -15.45
N GLU A 21 -30.08 -13.12 -15.29
CA GLU A 21 -30.67 -12.82 -13.97
C GLU A 21 -30.97 -14.08 -13.13
N GLU A 22 -31.30 -15.20 -13.78
CA GLU A 22 -31.52 -16.50 -13.16
C GLU A 22 -30.27 -17.03 -12.43
N LYS A 23 -29.09 -16.93 -13.08
CA LYS A 23 -27.80 -17.33 -12.52
C LYS A 23 -27.36 -16.39 -11.40
N MET A 24 -27.59 -15.08 -11.54
CA MET A 24 -27.33 -14.11 -10.48
C MET A 24 -28.18 -14.39 -9.23
N LYS A 25 -29.48 -14.65 -9.41
CA LYS A 25 -30.37 -15.02 -8.30
C LYS A 25 -29.98 -16.35 -7.65
N GLN A 26 -29.50 -17.32 -8.41
CA GLN A 26 -28.99 -18.58 -7.85
C GLN A 26 -27.71 -18.38 -7.04
N LEU A 27 -26.77 -17.55 -7.53
CA LEU A 27 -25.53 -17.22 -6.83
C LEU A 27 -25.80 -16.45 -5.54
N GLU A 28 -26.68 -15.45 -5.58
CA GLU A 28 -27.13 -14.71 -4.40
C GLU A 28 -27.80 -15.63 -3.36
N LYS A 29 -28.60 -16.60 -3.82
CA LYS A 29 -29.26 -17.57 -2.95
C LYS A 29 -28.27 -18.56 -2.35
N GLN A 30 -27.23 -18.96 -3.08
CA GLN A 30 -26.13 -19.78 -2.57
C GLN A 30 -25.32 -19.02 -1.51
N LEU A 31 -24.89 -17.80 -1.80
CA LEU A 31 -24.13 -16.95 -0.86
C LEU A 31 -24.94 -16.67 0.41
N LYS A 32 -26.23 -16.33 0.28
CA LYS A 32 -27.12 -16.15 1.45
C LYS A 32 -27.28 -17.44 2.26
N LYS A 33 -27.40 -18.59 1.60
CA LYS A 33 -27.53 -19.88 2.29
C LYS A 33 -26.24 -20.24 3.04
N GLU A 34 -25.09 -20.07 2.42
CA GLU A 34 -23.77 -20.28 3.05
C GLU A 34 -23.55 -19.35 4.24
N GLU A 35 -24.00 -18.10 4.15
CA GLU A 35 -23.92 -17.13 5.24
C GLU A 35 -24.95 -17.38 6.36
N THR A 36 -26.09 -18.01 6.05
CA THR A 36 -27.10 -18.39 7.06
C THR A 36 -26.69 -19.66 7.81
N ASP A 37 -26.15 -20.64 7.10
CA ASP A 37 -25.73 -21.92 7.67
C ASP A 37 -24.39 -21.78 8.43
N GLN A 38 -23.53 -20.83 8.03
CA GLN A 38 -22.30 -20.48 8.72
C GLN A 38 -21.97 -18.97 8.54
N PRO A 39 -22.42 -18.10 9.46
CA PRO A 39 -22.17 -16.66 9.38
C PRO A 39 -20.67 -16.36 9.33
N GLY A 40 -20.19 -15.81 8.20
CA GLY A 40 -18.77 -15.51 7.96
C GLY A 40 -17.92 -16.63 7.33
N SER A 41 -18.50 -17.72 6.82
CA SER A 41 -17.77 -18.90 6.34
C SER A 41 -17.17 -18.85 4.94
N THR A 42 -17.55 -17.91 4.08
CA THR A 42 -16.90 -17.75 2.77
C THR A 42 -15.45 -17.27 2.91
N LEU A 43 -15.10 -16.70 4.07
CA LEU A 43 -13.74 -16.63 4.61
C LEU A 43 -13.61 -17.71 5.68
N THR A 44 -13.35 -18.97 5.29
CA THR A 44 -13.05 -20.07 6.22
C THR A 44 -11.95 -19.73 7.24
N HIS A 45 -11.20 -18.65 7.00
CA HIS A 45 -10.28 -18.01 7.92
C HIS A 45 -10.50 -16.50 7.98
N CYS A 46 -10.93 -15.98 9.14
CA CYS A 46 -10.93 -14.54 9.42
C CYS A 46 -9.53 -13.93 9.13
N PRO A 47 -9.40 -12.93 8.24
CA PRO A 47 -8.12 -12.31 7.87
C PRO A 47 -7.36 -11.77 9.07
N ALA A 48 -8.02 -11.03 9.96
CA ALA A 48 -7.41 -10.53 11.19
C ALA A 48 -6.93 -11.68 12.11
N CYS A 49 -7.65 -12.80 12.16
CA CYS A 49 -7.21 -13.98 12.91
C CYS A 49 -5.96 -14.63 12.30
N ALA A 50 -5.85 -14.71 10.97
CA ALA A 50 -4.68 -15.26 10.29
C ALA A 50 -3.44 -14.39 10.55
N VAL A 51 -3.55 -13.07 10.37
CA VAL A 51 -2.45 -12.13 10.67
C VAL A 51 -2.07 -12.18 12.15
N LYS A 52 -3.05 -12.22 13.07
CA LYS A 52 -2.79 -12.36 14.50
C LYS A 52 -2.08 -13.67 14.84
N ALA A 53 -2.48 -14.79 14.23
CA ALA A 53 -1.84 -16.08 14.44
C ALA A 53 -0.39 -16.08 13.94
N LEU A 54 -0.12 -15.48 12.77
CA LEU A 54 1.23 -15.27 12.27
C LEU A 54 2.08 -14.42 13.22
N VAL A 55 1.54 -13.30 13.72
CA VAL A 55 2.23 -12.42 14.69
C VAL A 55 2.55 -13.19 15.98
N LEU A 56 1.62 -13.99 16.49
CA LEU A 56 1.83 -14.80 17.70
C LEU A 56 2.83 -15.93 17.45
N CYS A 57 2.80 -16.58 16.29
CA CYS A 57 3.78 -17.60 15.89
C CYS A 57 5.19 -17.01 15.76
N TYR A 58 5.29 -15.82 15.16
CA TYR A 58 6.56 -15.15 14.95
C TYR A 58 7.14 -14.57 16.24
N TRP A 59 6.33 -13.86 17.04
CA TRP A 59 6.84 -13.15 18.22
C TRP A 59 6.77 -13.98 19.52
N GLY A 60 5.70 -14.76 19.72
CA GLY A 60 5.53 -15.75 20.79
C GLY A 60 6.17 -15.42 22.15
N ASN A 61 6.67 -16.44 22.86
CA ASN A 61 7.47 -16.29 24.08
C ASN A 61 8.98 -16.13 23.79
N GLN A 62 9.35 -15.50 22.67
CA GLN A 62 10.72 -15.34 22.10
C GLN A 62 11.12 -16.41 21.08
N ASN A 63 10.73 -16.21 19.81
CA ASN A 63 11.38 -16.86 18.67
C ASN A 63 12.69 -16.12 18.30
N LEU A 64 13.57 -15.96 19.28
CA LEU A 64 14.87 -15.33 19.11
C LEU A 64 15.96 -16.41 19.16
N HIS A 65 17.02 -16.25 18.37
CA HIS A 65 18.28 -16.93 18.59
C HIS A 65 18.82 -16.62 19.98
N SER A 66 19.77 -17.43 20.47
CA SER A 66 20.51 -17.16 21.72
C SER A 66 21.24 -15.80 21.71
N SER A 67 21.52 -15.25 20.52
CA SER A 67 22.07 -13.90 20.30
C SER A 67 21.04 -12.77 20.46
N GLY A 68 19.75 -13.08 20.62
CA GLY A 68 18.66 -12.11 20.65
C GLY A 68 18.17 -11.66 19.27
N GLN A 69 18.69 -12.23 18.19
CA GLN A 69 18.23 -11.96 16.82
C GLN A 69 16.96 -12.77 16.49
N PRO A 70 16.01 -12.24 15.71
CA PRO A 70 14.81 -12.98 15.34
C PRO A 70 15.15 -14.14 14.40
N ASN A 71 14.51 -15.30 14.60
CA ASN A 71 14.55 -16.37 13.62
C ASN A 71 13.66 -15.99 12.42
N ALA A 72 14.15 -16.20 11.20
CA ALA A 72 13.29 -16.13 10.02
C ALA A 72 12.23 -17.24 10.08
N LEU A 73 11.04 -16.98 9.57
CA LEU A 73 10.03 -18.03 9.40
C LEU A 73 10.41 -18.89 8.20
N PRO A 74 10.39 -20.23 8.34
CA PRO A 74 10.50 -21.11 7.18
C PRO A 74 9.38 -20.81 6.18
N LEU A 75 9.67 -20.87 4.87
CA LEU A 75 8.66 -20.68 3.82
C LEU A 75 7.48 -21.65 3.96
N ALA A 76 7.73 -22.86 4.46
CA ALA A 76 6.70 -23.88 4.73
C ALA A 76 5.97 -23.67 6.08
N ASN A 77 6.09 -22.51 6.74
CA ASN A 77 5.40 -22.25 7.99
C ASN A 77 3.88 -22.22 7.78
N PRO A 78 3.09 -22.96 8.59
CA PRO A 78 1.65 -23.07 8.39
C PRO A 78 0.90 -21.74 8.59
N GLU A 79 1.37 -20.87 9.49
CA GLU A 79 0.74 -19.56 9.68
C GLU A 79 1.07 -18.57 8.55
N LEU A 80 2.26 -18.69 7.95
CA LEU A 80 2.59 -17.95 6.73
C LEU A 80 1.72 -18.43 5.55
N ALA A 81 1.60 -19.74 5.37
CA ALA A 81 0.71 -20.33 4.37
C ALA A 81 -0.75 -19.90 4.57
N ARG A 82 -1.20 -19.76 5.82
CA ARG A 82 -2.54 -19.26 6.14
C ARG A 82 -2.76 -17.82 5.68
N VAL A 83 -1.77 -16.95 5.86
CA VAL A 83 -1.84 -15.56 5.37
C VAL A 83 -1.83 -15.53 3.83
N HIS A 84 -0.99 -16.34 3.19
CA HIS A 84 -1.00 -16.48 1.72
C HIS A 84 -2.35 -16.96 1.19
N ASN A 85 -2.98 -17.93 1.84
CA ASN A 85 -4.30 -18.42 1.46
C ASN A 85 -5.36 -17.32 1.57
N VAL A 86 -5.34 -16.52 2.65
CA VAL A 86 -6.24 -15.37 2.81
C VAL A 86 -6.01 -14.36 1.71
N ASP A 87 -4.76 -14.00 1.41
CA ASP A 87 -4.45 -13.04 0.36
C ASP A 87 -4.88 -13.52 -1.03
N GLY A 88 -4.61 -14.78 -1.38
CA GLY A 88 -5.07 -15.38 -2.64
C GLY A 88 -6.59 -15.46 -2.78
N MET A 89 -7.33 -15.51 -1.66
CA MET A 89 -8.79 -15.34 -1.68
C MET A 89 -9.20 -13.89 -1.94
N LEU A 90 -8.56 -12.94 -1.26
CA LEU A 90 -8.83 -11.51 -1.39
C LEU A 90 -8.50 -10.97 -2.78
N GLN A 91 -7.42 -11.49 -3.38
CA GLN A 91 -6.94 -11.12 -4.71
C GLN A 91 -8.02 -11.30 -5.79
N ARG A 92 -8.90 -12.31 -5.66
CA ARG A 92 -10.00 -12.55 -6.61
C ARG A 92 -10.98 -11.38 -6.72
N PHE A 93 -11.01 -10.51 -5.72
CA PHE A 93 -11.84 -9.31 -5.69
C PHE A 93 -11.08 -8.05 -6.14
N THR A 94 -9.80 -8.17 -6.50
CA THR A 94 -8.99 -7.05 -6.96
C THR A 94 -9.08 -6.90 -8.48
N PRO A 95 -9.49 -5.73 -9.00
CA PRO A 95 -9.55 -5.48 -10.43
C PRO A 95 -8.20 -5.77 -11.11
N GLY A 96 -8.21 -6.59 -12.17
CA GLY A 96 -7.01 -6.97 -12.91
C GLY A 96 -6.34 -8.27 -12.46
N ALA A 97 -6.72 -8.84 -11.31
CA ALA A 97 -6.12 -10.07 -10.78
C ALA A 97 -6.39 -11.33 -11.64
N ALA A 98 -7.54 -11.41 -12.31
CA ALA A 98 -7.99 -12.62 -12.99
C ALA A 98 -7.10 -13.09 -14.17
N ALA A 99 -6.19 -12.24 -14.66
CA ALA A 99 -5.32 -12.57 -15.79
C ALA A 99 -4.00 -13.27 -15.37
N ALA A 100 -3.62 -13.15 -14.10
CA ALA A 100 -2.39 -13.71 -13.57
C ALA A 100 -2.73 -15.08 -12.95
N GLY A 101 -2.26 -16.17 -13.55
CA GLY A 101 -2.55 -17.52 -13.05
C GLY A 101 -2.14 -17.74 -11.59
N ALA A 102 -2.57 -18.85 -10.99
CA ALA A 102 -2.19 -19.20 -9.63
C ALA A 102 -0.64 -19.21 -9.49
N ASN A 103 -0.11 -18.47 -8.51
CA ASN A 103 1.32 -18.25 -8.22
C ASN A 103 2.05 -17.22 -9.09
N ALA A 104 1.34 -16.26 -9.70
CA ALA A 104 2.00 -15.11 -10.33
C ALA A 104 2.73 -14.23 -9.30
N GLN A 105 3.74 -13.49 -9.76
CA GLN A 105 4.38 -12.46 -8.94
C GLN A 105 3.42 -11.28 -8.76
N GLU A 106 3.42 -10.68 -7.57
CA GLU A 106 2.51 -9.60 -7.20
C GLU A 106 3.23 -8.41 -6.56
N ASP A 107 2.55 -7.27 -6.51
CA ASP A 107 3.02 -6.08 -5.81
C ASP A 107 2.78 -6.22 -4.30
N PRO A 108 3.82 -6.17 -3.45
CA PRO A 108 3.68 -6.30 -2.00
C PRO A 108 2.90 -5.15 -1.37
N GLU A 109 2.83 -3.98 -2.00
CA GLU A 109 1.96 -2.90 -1.54
C GLU A 109 0.49 -3.26 -1.71
N GLU A 110 0.14 -3.88 -2.81
CA GLU A 110 -1.23 -4.32 -3.09
C GLU A 110 -1.65 -5.40 -2.09
N MET A 111 -0.81 -6.42 -1.88
CA MET A 111 -0.99 -7.43 -0.84
C MET A 111 -1.19 -6.79 0.55
N GLN A 112 -0.34 -5.81 0.91
CA GLN A 112 -0.45 -5.11 2.18
C GLN A 112 -1.80 -4.37 2.29
N THR A 113 -2.22 -3.66 1.25
CA THR A 113 -3.50 -2.93 1.21
C THR A 113 -4.68 -3.87 1.37
N ARG A 114 -4.69 -5.02 0.68
CA ARG A 114 -5.73 -6.05 0.80
C ARG A 114 -5.81 -6.58 2.22
N LEU A 115 -4.68 -6.99 2.80
CA LEU A 115 -4.64 -7.53 4.17
C LEU A 115 -5.07 -6.49 5.23
N LEU A 116 -4.62 -5.24 5.11
CA LEU A 116 -5.02 -4.18 6.05
C LEU A 116 -6.52 -3.89 5.97
N THR A 117 -7.06 -3.76 4.75
CA THR A 117 -8.49 -3.55 4.53
C THR A 117 -9.30 -4.73 5.04
N ALA A 118 -8.88 -5.96 4.76
CA ALA A 118 -9.56 -7.15 5.25
C ALA A 118 -9.53 -7.25 6.78
N CYS A 119 -8.45 -6.79 7.44
CA CYS A 119 -8.40 -6.69 8.90
C CYS A 119 -9.35 -5.61 9.44
N LEU A 120 -9.49 -4.47 8.75
CA LEU A 120 -10.49 -3.45 9.10
C LEU A 120 -11.89 -4.05 9.08
N GLU A 121 -12.23 -4.78 8.01
CA GLU A 121 -13.55 -5.38 7.79
C GLU A 121 -13.80 -6.67 8.59
N SER A 122 -12.83 -7.14 9.38
CA SER A 122 -12.97 -8.36 10.20
C SER A 122 -13.78 -8.15 11.51
N VAL A 123 -14.52 -7.05 11.65
CA VAL A 123 -15.31 -6.72 12.85
C VAL A 123 -16.78 -6.48 12.53
N ASN A 124 -17.65 -6.73 13.51
CA ASN A 124 -19.07 -6.38 13.39
C ASN A 124 -19.31 -4.93 13.83
N TYR A 125 -19.49 -4.02 12.87
CA TYR A 125 -19.75 -2.60 13.15
C TYR A 125 -21.12 -2.28 13.76
N HIS A 126 -22.06 -3.23 13.75
CA HIS A 126 -23.32 -3.07 14.48
C HIS A 126 -23.15 -3.20 15.99
N HIS A 127 -22.01 -3.72 16.45
CA HIS A 127 -21.71 -3.79 17.87
C HIS A 127 -21.05 -2.48 18.34
N PRO A 128 -21.62 -1.76 19.34
CA PRO A 128 -21.10 -0.46 19.79
C PRO A 128 -19.62 -0.48 20.21
N ALA A 129 -19.13 -1.59 20.77
CA ALA A 129 -17.72 -1.72 21.16
C ALA A 129 -16.74 -1.68 19.96
N ASN A 130 -17.21 -1.85 18.73
CA ASN A 130 -16.39 -1.88 17.51
C ASN A 130 -16.46 -0.56 16.74
N THR A 131 -17.29 0.42 17.14
CA THR A 131 -17.42 1.70 16.41
C THR A 131 -16.12 2.49 16.40
N ASP A 132 -15.30 2.32 17.45
CA ASP A 132 -13.99 2.97 17.56
C ASP A 132 -12.91 2.28 16.72
N TRP A 133 -13.17 1.08 16.19
CA TRP A 133 -12.18 0.31 15.44
C TRP A 133 -11.72 1.05 14.19
N LYS A 134 -12.68 1.60 13.43
CA LYS A 134 -12.38 2.41 12.25
C LYS A 134 -11.54 3.64 12.60
N ALA A 135 -11.90 4.37 13.66
CA ALA A 135 -11.13 5.52 14.09
C ALA A 135 -9.68 5.16 14.47
N ARG A 136 -9.46 3.99 15.09
CA ARG A 136 -8.11 3.49 15.39
C ARG A 136 -7.34 3.10 14.13
N TYR A 137 -8.00 2.41 13.20
CA TYR A 137 -7.39 2.07 11.91
C TYR A 137 -6.99 3.32 11.14
N ASP A 138 -7.90 4.29 11.05
CA ASP A 138 -7.65 5.57 10.38
C ASP A 138 -6.47 6.29 11.03
N ALA A 139 -6.44 6.38 12.36
CA ALA A 139 -5.31 6.97 13.09
C ALA A 139 -3.98 6.22 12.91
N LEU A 140 -4.01 4.92 12.60
CA LEU A 140 -2.80 4.12 12.40
C LEU A 140 -2.26 4.21 10.98
N PHE A 141 -3.13 4.28 9.96
CA PHE A 141 -2.73 4.04 8.56
C PHE A 141 -3.24 5.06 7.55
N ILE A 142 -4.33 5.77 7.83
CA ILE A 142 -4.95 6.67 6.86
C ILE A 142 -4.32 8.06 6.93
N LEU A 143 -3.82 8.51 5.77
CA LEU A 143 -3.44 9.88 5.51
C LEU A 143 -4.65 10.59 4.92
N GLN A 144 -5.03 11.71 5.54
CA GLN A 144 -6.11 12.57 5.05
C GLN A 144 -5.50 13.84 4.46
N LEU A 145 -5.81 14.09 3.20
CA LEU A 145 -5.36 15.28 2.49
C LEU A 145 -6.51 16.27 2.39
N GLU A 146 -6.25 17.55 2.51
CA GLU A 146 -7.18 18.61 2.13
C GLU A 146 -6.82 19.08 0.72
N CYS A 147 -7.80 19.10 -0.18
CA CYS A 147 -7.65 19.68 -1.51
C CYS A 147 -8.18 21.11 -1.53
N ILE A 148 -7.38 22.06 -2.00
CA ILE A 148 -7.74 23.47 -2.04
C ILE A 148 -7.63 23.98 -3.48
N TRP A 149 -8.68 24.62 -3.98
CA TRP A 149 -8.65 25.37 -5.24
C TRP A 149 -8.71 26.86 -4.96
N SER A 150 -7.81 27.62 -5.58
CA SER A 150 -7.80 29.08 -5.47
C SER A 150 -8.16 29.75 -6.78
N CYS A 151 -8.88 30.86 -6.67
CA CYS A 151 -9.21 31.75 -7.77
C CYS A 151 -8.29 32.97 -7.73
N ALA A 152 -7.43 33.14 -8.74
CA ALA A 152 -6.53 34.28 -8.84
C ALA A 152 -7.24 35.63 -9.04
N THR A 153 -8.45 35.64 -9.61
CA THR A 153 -9.19 36.88 -9.88
C THR A 153 -9.88 37.46 -8.64
N CYS A 154 -10.57 36.63 -7.86
CA CYS A 154 -11.35 37.09 -6.70
C CYS A 154 -10.86 36.54 -5.36
N ASN A 155 -9.71 35.84 -5.34
CA ASN A 155 -9.10 35.22 -4.17
C ASN A 155 -10.00 34.23 -3.41
N THR A 156 -11.11 33.80 -4.01
CA THR A 156 -11.95 32.76 -3.43
C THR A 156 -11.15 31.46 -3.35
N VAL A 157 -11.17 30.87 -2.18
CA VAL A 157 -10.65 29.54 -1.90
C VAL A 157 -11.83 28.60 -1.72
N VAL A 158 -11.86 27.51 -2.48
CA VAL A 158 -12.88 26.47 -2.33
C VAL A 158 -12.21 25.14 -2.02
N ASN A 159 -12.77 24.41 -1.07
CA ASN A 159 -12.52 22.99 -0.96
C ASN A 159 -13.55 22.29 -1.87
N PRO A 160 -13.13 21.66 -2.98
CA PRO A 160 -14.06 21.05 -3.92
C PRO A 160 -14.76 19.81 -3.33
N LEU A 161 -14.26 19.27 -2.22
CA LEU A 161 -14.74 18.05 -1.61
C LEU A 161 -15.11 18.32 -0.13
N PRO A 162 -16.17 17.70 0.39
CA PRO A 162 -16.41 17.69 1.83
C PRO A 162 -15.19 17.17 2.62
N PRO A 163 -14.95 17.65 3.85
CA PRO A 163 -13.95 17.04 4.74
C PRO A 163 -14.16 15.52 4.87
N GLY A 164 -13.08 14.73 4.79
CA GLY A 164 -13.14 13.27 4.82
C GLY A 164 -13.65 12.59 3.53
N THR A 165 -13.79 13.33 2.42
CA THR A 165 -14.04 12.76 1.07
C THR A 165 -12.89 13.00 0.10
N ASN A 166 -11.77 13.52 0.61
CA ASN A 166 -10.55 13.70 -0.16
C ASN A 166 -9.90 12.35 -0.47
N GLU A 167 -8.74 12.35 -1.14
CA GLU A 167 -7.93 11.16 -1.46
C GLU A 167 -7.35 10.50 -0.19
N ASP A 168 -8.22 10.12 0.74
CA ASP A 168 -7.91 9.41 1.97
C ASP A 168 -7.44 8.01 1.60
N GLY A 169 -6.26 7.64 2.07
CA GLY A 169 -5.65 6.38 1.70
C GLY A 169 -4.56 5.96 2.66
N VAL A 170 -4.05 4.74 2.46
CA VAL A 170 -2.93 4.21 3.26
C VAL A 170 -1.63 4.91 2.83
N GLY A 171 -1.37 6.05 3.46
CA GLY A 171 -0.21 6.90 3.20
C GLY A 171 -0.18 7.52 1.80
N PHE A 172 1.02 7.77 1.28
CA PHE A 172 1.22 8.28 -0.08
C PHE A 172 1.38 7.12 -1.07
N ASN A 173 0.58 7.14 -2.15
CA ASN A 173 0.68 6.16 -3.23
C ASN A 173 1.31 6.82 -4.47
N ASN A 174 2.25 6.12 -5.12
CA ASN A 174 2.87 6.51 -6.39
C ASN A 174 3.57 7.89 -6.37
N ILE A 175 4.37 8.17 -5.33
CA ILE A 175 5.23 9.37 -5.30
C ILE A 175 6.22 9.32 -6.47
N GLY A 176 6.08 10.29 -7.39
CA GLY A 176 6.89 10.40 -8.59
C GLY A 176 8.33 10.83 -8.29
N ILE A 177 9.28 10.08 -8.84
CA ILE A 177 10.71 10.37 -8.75
C ILE A 177 11.25 10.85 -10.11
N ASN A 178 12.38 11.53 -10.08
CA ASN A 178 13.03 11.98 -11.31
C ASN A 178 13.45 10.78 -12.18
N PRO A 179 13.54 10.98 -13.51
CA PRO A 179 14.04 9.95 -14.43
C PRO A 179 15.46 9.49 -14.10
N MET A 180 15.82 8.33 -14.62
CA MET A 180 17.14 7.74 -14.46
C MET A 180 18.26 8.72 -14.85
N GLY A 181 19.30 8.82 -14.01
CA GLY A 181 20.45 9.70 -14.23
C GLY A 181 20.30 11.10 -13.63
N THR A 182 19.13 11.44 -13.08
CA THR A 182 18.91 12.73 -12.40
C THR A 182 18.86 12.52 -10.89
N PRO A 183 19.79 13.07 -10.09
CA PRO A 183 19.76 12.92 -8.64
C PRO A 183 18.41 13.30 -8.03
N ASP A 184 17.94 12.51 -7.07
CA ASP A 184 16.67 12.75 -6.40
C ASP A 184 16.70 12.36 -4.91
N SER A 185 15.69 12.81 -4.18
CA SER A 185 15.48 12.46 -2.78
C SER A 185 13.99 12.33 -2.49
N LEU A 186 13.65 11.56 -1.46
CA LEU A 186 12.26 11.45 -1.03
C LEU A 186 11.66 12.81 -0.65
N ASN A 187 12.45 13.68 -0.02
CA ASN A 187 12.02 15.04 0.35
C ASN A 187 11.67 15.86 -0.91
N ALA A 188 12.50 15.81 -1.94
CA ALA A 188 12.23 16.51 -3.20
C ALA A 188 11.00 15.93 -3.92
N ALA A 189 10.81 14.61 -3.88
CA ALA A 189 9.64 13.95 -4.46
C ALA A 189 8.34 14.33 -3.74
N ILE A 190 8.35 14.37 -2.42
CA ILE A 190 7.20 14.83 -1.61
C ILE A 190 6.95 16.33 -1.84
N TYR A 191 7.99 17.14 -1.93
CA TYR A 191 7.85 18.55 -2.26
C TYR A 191 7.11 18.74 -3.59
N ARG A 192 7.51 18.02 -4.66
CA ARG A 192 6.81 18.03 -5.96
C ARG A 192 5.35 17.55 -5.86
N PHE A 193 5.06 16.56 -5.01
CA PHE A 193 3.69 16.10 -4.78
C PHE A 193 2.79 17.20 -4.21
N PHE A 194 3.33 18.09 -3.37
CA PHE A 194 2.59 19.21 -2.78
C PHE A 194 2.67 20.52 -3.59
N GLU A 195 3.43 20.56 -4.68
CA GLU A 195 3.46 21.74 -5.56
C GLU A 195 2.09 22.01 -6.17
N PRO A 196 1.70 23.29 -6.36
CA PRO A 196 0.42 23.60 -6.97
C PRO A 196 0.26 22.99 -8.37
N ALA A 197 -0.74 22.14 -8.54
CA ALA A 197 -1.05 21.53 -9.83
C ALA A 197 -2.00 22.42 -10.64
N ASP A 198 -1.66 22.66 -11.91
CA ASP A 198 -2.48 23.42 -12.84
C ASP A 198 -3.64 22.56 -13.37
N LEU A 199 -4.88 22.97 -13.08
CA LEU A 199 -6.10 22.30 -13.53
C LEU A 199 -6.64 22.84 -14.85
N GLY A 200 -5.89 23.73 -15.51
CA GLY A 200 -6.28 24.43 -16.72
C GLY A 200 -7.30 25.53 -16.48
N ILE A 201 -7.97 25.97 -17.56
CA ILE A 201 -8.96 27.04 -17.52
C ILE A 201 -10.30 26.48 -17.02
N ARG A 202 -10.80 27.04 -15.92
CA ARG A 202 -12.11 26.71 -15.32
C ARG A 202 -12.84 27.98 -14.91
N SER A 203 -14.17 27.96 -14.94
CA SER A 203 -14.98 29.09 -14.46
C SER A 203 -15.05 29.13 -12.94
N CYS A 204 -14.81 30.30 -12.35
CA CYS A 204 -14.98 30.48 -10.92
C CYS A 204 -16.47 30.46 -10.55
N THR A 205 -16.88 29.65 -9.56
CA THR A 205 -18.28 29.57 -9.11
C THR A 205 -18.77 30.85 -8.42
N GLN A 206 -17.85 31.70 -7.94
CA GLN A 206 -18.19 32.97 -7.28
C GLN A 206 -18.22 34.15 -8.26
N CYS A 207 -17.16 34.35 -9.06
CA CYS A 207 -17.06 35.52 -9.94
C CYS A 207 -17.37 35.22 -11.42
N ASN A 208 -17.67 33.97 -11.78
CA ASN A 208 -17.94 33.49 -13.15
C ASN A 208 -16.85 33.80 -14.18
N THR A 209 -15.65 34.20 -13.75
CA THR A 209 -14.54 34.51 -14.65
C THR A 209 -13.79 33.22 -15.02
N PRO A 210 -13.61 32.92 -16.32
CA PRO A 210 -12.75 31.82 -16.75
C PRO A 210 -11.30 32.17 -16.45
N GLN A 211 -10.61 31.30 -15.72
CA GLN A 211 -9.22 31.52 -15.35
C GLN A 211 -8.49 30.20 -15.15
N ARG A 212 -7.17 30.26 -15.19
CA ARG A 212 -6.33 29.13 -14.80
C ARG A 212 -6.50 28.88 -13.30
N ARG A 213 -6.88 27.65 -12.93
CA ARG A 213 -7.04 27.23 -11.54
C ARG A 213 -5.87 26.37 -11.11
N ASN A 214 -5.41 26.61 -9.88
CA ASN A 214 -4.41 25.77 -9.24
C ASN A 214 -5.05 24.96 -8.11
N GLN A 215 -4.67 23.69 -8.03
CA GLN A 215 -4.93 22.80 -6.91
C GLN A 215 -3.74 22.82 -5.97
N THR A 216 -3.98 22.85 -4.68
CA THR A 216 -2.95 22.66 -3.65
C THR A 216 -3.43 21.62 -2.67
N LEU A 217 -2.54 20.72 -2.27
CA LEU A 217 -2.80 19.70 -1.26
C LEU A 217 -2.21 20.13 0.08
N ARG A 218 -2.85 19.72 1.16
CA ARG A 218 -2.32 19.85 2.53
C ARG A 218 -2.65 18.60 3.34
N ILE A 219 -1.91 18.34 4.40
CA ILE A 219 -2.20 17.22 5.31
C ILE A 219 -3.20 17.69 6.36
N GLU A 220 -4.42 17.19 6.30
CA GLU A 220 -5.48 17.46 7.27
C GLU A 220 -5.26 16.63 8.54
N ALA A 221 -5.08 15.32 8.36
CA ALA A 221 -4.74 14.38 9.42
C ALA A 221 -3.71 13.36 8.93
N SER A 222 -2.88 12.86 9.85
CA SER A 222 -1.73 12.02 9.50
C SER A 222 -1.66 10.77 10.38
N PRO A 223 -1.28 9.61 9.81
CA PRO A 223 -1.29 8.35 10.55
C PRO A 223 -0.11 8.21 11.51
N GLU A 224 -0.19 7.28 12.45
CA GLU A 224 0.97 6.84 13.25
C GLU A 224 2.02 6.12 12.38
N TYR A 225 1.56 5.36 11.38
CA TYR A 225 2.40 4.65 10.42
C TYR A 225 2.12 5.17 9.00
N LEU A 226 3.03 6.01 8.50
CA LEU A 226 2.96 6.56 7.16
C LEU A 226 3.61 5.59 6.18
N ARG A 227 2.82 5.06 5.25
CA ARG A 227 3.32 4.34 4.08
C ARG A 227 3.65 5.33 2.96
N ILE A 228 4.70 5.05 2.20
CA ILE A 228 5.05 5.80 0.99
C ILE A 228 5.44 4.80 -0.09
N LYS A 229 4.67 4.73 -1.17
CA LYS A 229 5.03 3.99 -2.38
C LYS A 229 5.71 4.95 -3.36
N ILE A 230 6.99 4.71 -3.63
CA ILE A 230 7.75 5.38 -4.69
C ILE A 230 7.35 4.77 -6.03
N SER A 231 7.02 5.61 -7.02
CA SER A 231 6.81 5.13 -8.39
C SER A 231 8.15 4.77 -9.02
N ILE A 232 8.40 3.48 -9.22
CA ILE A 232 9.53 2.98 -10.01
C ILE A 232 9.17 2.79 -11.48
N VAL A 233 8.07 3.37 -11.94
CA VAL A 233 7.64 3.34 -13.35
C VAL A 233 8.11 4.63 -14.04
N ASP A 234 8.75 4.48 -15.19
CA ASP A 234 9.06 5.56 -16.13
C ASP A 234 8.49 5.22 -17.52
N PHE A 235 8.45 6.20 -18.41
CA PHE A 235 7.99 6.04 -19.79
C PHE A 235 9.08 6.45 -20.77
N VAL A 236 9.56 5.48 -21.54
CA VAL A 236 10.51 5.70 -22.64
C VAL A 236 9.84 5.28 -23.94
N ASN A 237 9.65 6.21 -24.87
CA ASN A 237 8.97 5.95 -26.15
C ASN A 237 7.59 5.29 -25.99
N LEU A 238 6.79 5.77 -25.01
CA LEU A 238 5.48 5.22 -24.64
C LEU A 238 5.49 3.81 -24.03
N ALA A 239 6.66 3.18 -23.89
CA ALA A 239 6.79 1.92 -23.17
C ALA A 239 7.06 2.18 -21.68
N MET A 240 6.39 1.42 -20.82
CA MET A 240 6.68 1.41 -19.39
C MET A 240 8.01 0.71 -19.16
N VAL A 241 8.91 1.38 -18.43
CA VAL A 241 10.20 0.82 -18.03
C VAL A 241 10.39 1.02 -16.54
N LYS A 242 11.23 0.19 -15.93
CA LYS A 242 11.61 0.35 -14.53
C LYS A 242 12.58 1.53 -14.40
N ASN A 243 12.23 2.50 -13.57
CA ASN A 243 13.07 3.62 -13.22
C ASN A 243 14.09 3.19 -12.18
N PHE A 244 15.36 3.03 -12.54
CA PHE A 244 16.44 2.65 -11.62
C PHE A 244 17.08 3.83 -10.88
N ASN A 245 16.51 5.02 -10.95
CA ASN A 245 17.11 6.20 -10.33
C ASN A 245 17.28 6.01 -8.80
N PRO A 246 18.50 6.17 -8.25
CA PRO A 246 18.71 6.16 -6.82
C PRO A 246 18.02 7.34 -6.13
N VAL A 247 17.15 7.05 -5.16
CA VAL A 247 16.45 8.06 -4.37
C VAL A 247 17.02 8.08 -2.97
N ALA A 248 17.55 9.23 -2.53
CA ALA A 248 18.03 9.38 -1.17
C ALA A 248 16.89 9.28 -0.15
N LEU A 249 17.01 8.36 0.81
CA LEU A 249 15.99 8.10 1.84
C LEU A 249 16.37 8.79 3.17
N PRO A 250 15.57 9.75 3.66
CA PRO A 250 15.86 10.42 4.92
C PRO A 250 15.56 9.49 6.11
N ASN A 251 16.41 9.51 7.13
CA ASN A 251 16.16 8.79 8.38
C ASN A 251 14.96 9.37 9.13
N LEU A 252 14.87 10.70 9.12
CA LEU A 252 13.79 11.48 9.70
C LEU A 252 13.13 12.26 8.56
N LEU A 253 11.83 12.06 8.40
CA LEU A 253 11.01 12.78 7.43
C LEU A 253 10.21 13.84 8.19
N ASP A 254 10.31 15.10 7.76
CA ASP A 254 9.55 16.21 8.33
C ASP A 254 8.50 16.66 7.30
N LEU A 255 7.23 16.56 7.68
CA LEU A 255 6.08 16.97 6.85
C LEU A 255 5.34 18.17 7.45
N SER A 256 5.93 18.83 8.45
CA SER A 256 5.27 19.90 9.20
C SER A 256 4.84 21.07 8.30
N GLU A 257 5.60 21.35 7.23
CA GLU A 257 5.31 22.44 6.31
C GLU A 257 4.02 22.23 5.48
N TYR A 258 3.63 20.97 5.30
CA TYR A 258 2.48 20.55 4.49
C TYR A 258 1.18 20.43 5.31
N GLN A 259 1.22 20.58 6.64
CA GLN A 259 0.03 20.48 7.47
C GLN A 259 -0.96 21.62 7.19
N ALA A 260 -2.26 21.28 7.10
CA ALA A 260 -3.33 22.25 6.98
C ALA A 260 -3.35 23.21 8.18
N THR A 261 -3.16 22.68 9.39
CA THR A 261 -3.05 23.46 10.63
C THR A 261 -1.64 23.38 11.22
N ARG A 262 -0.82 24.41 10.99
CA ARG A 262 0.59 24.46 11.46
C ARG A 262 0.77 24.55 12.98
N ALA A 263 -0.29 24.80 13.75
CA ALA A 263 -0.21 25.11 15.17
C ALA A 263 -0.18 23.88 16.12
N VAL A 264 -0.40 22.66 15.61
CA VAL A 264 -0.79 21.52 16.48
C VAL A 264 0.40 20.71 17.02
N SER A 265 1.46 20.52 16.23
CA SER A 265 2.73 19.85 16.62
C SER A 265 3.58 19.63 15.38
N SER A 266 4.91 19.49 15.49
CA SER A 266 5.73 19.06 14.34
C SER A 266 5.32 17.67 13.86
N LEU A 267 5.04 17.54 12.57
CA LEU A 267 4.71 16.27 11.94
C LEU A 267 5.97 15.59 11.41
N LYS A 268 6.61 14.80 12.28
CA LYS A 268 7.88 14.12 11.99
C LYS A 268 7.72 12.62 12.05
N TYR A 269 8.47 11.92 11.21
CA TYR A 269 8.52 10.48 11.17
C TYR A 269 9.95 9.96 11.13
N LYS A 270 10.14 8.72 11.54
CA LYS A 270 11.40 7.98 11.45
C LYS A 270 11.23 6.76 10.55
N LEU A 271 12.17 6.54 9.63
CA LEU A 271 12.14 5.39 8.73
C LEU A 271 12.20 4.09 9.54
N SER A 272 11.16 3.27 9.37
CA SER A 272 10.93 2.03 10.10
C SER A 272 11.24 0.80 9.23
N SER A 273 10.77 0.77 7.99
CA SER A 273 11.07 -0.33 7.07
C SER A 273 11.07 0.12 5.60
N VAL A 274 11.69 -0.70 4.77
CA VAL A 274 11.78 -0.53 3.31
C VAL A 274 11.51 -1.88 2.68
N ILE A 275 10.63 -1.94 1.69
CA ILE A 275 10.48 -3.07 0.77
C ILE A 275 11.13 -2.65 -0.54
N SER A 276 12.03 -3.50 -1.04
CA SER A 276 12.85 -3.24 -2.22
C SER A 276 12.63 -4.31 -3.28
N HIS A 277 12.70 -3.90 -4.55
CA HIS A 277 12.54 -4.77 -5.70
C HIS A 277 13.86 -4.94 -6.45
N SER A 278 14.32 -6.19 -6.59
CA SER A 278 15.38 -6.57 -7.54
C SER A 278 14.78 -6.89 -8.91
N GLY A 279 15.60 -7.05 -9.95
CA GLY A 279 15.14 -7.39 -11.29
C GLY A 279 15.15 -6.21 -12.28
N GLU A 280 15.26 -6.54 -13.56
CA GLU A 280 15.45 -5.57 -14.65
C GLU A 280 14.13 -4.95 -15.14
N THR A 281 13.00 -5.57 -14.81
CA THR A 281 11.67 -5.17 -15.33
C THR A 281 10.70 -4.87 -14.19
N LEU A 282 9.53 -4.35 -14.55
CA LEU A 282 8.42 -4.12 -13.62
C LEU A 282 7.70 -5.43 -13.26
N ASP A 283 7.67 -6.39 -14.19
CA ASP A 283 6.84 -7.61 -14.10
C ASP A 283 7.61 -8.84 -13.59
N ALA A 284 8.93 -8.73 -13.42
CA ALA A 284 9.77 -9.83 -12.96
C ALA A 284 10.87 -9.33 -12.03
N GLY A 285 10.99 -10.00 -10.88
CA GLY A 285 12.06 -9.72 -9.94
C GLY A 285 11.97 -10.51 -8.65
N HIS A 286 12.51 -9.91 -7.60
CA HIS A 286 12.51 -10.47 -6.25
C HIS A 286 12.33 -9.36 -5.22
N TRP A 287 11.40 -9.56 -4.29
CA TRP A 287 11.11 -8.61 -3.23
C TRP A 287 11.88 -8.96 -1.97
N VAL A 288 12.46 -7.94 -1.34
CA VAL A 288 13.20 -8.07 -0.09
C VAL A 288 12.77 -6.97 0.86
N ALA A 289 12.90 -7.21 2.16
CA ALA A 289 12.51 -6.24 3.17
C ALA A 289 13.71 -5.87 4.04
N SER A 290 13.77 -4.61 4.46
CA SER A 290 14.66 -4.14 5.52
C SER A 290 13.82 -3.50 6.62
N VAL A 291 14.05 -3.87 7.88
CA VAL A 291 13.25 -3.40 9.02
C VAL A 291 14.13 -2.96 10.17
N ARG A 292 13.74 -1.87 10.82
CA ARG A 292 14.31 -1.42 12.08
C ARG A 292 13.67 -2.17 13.23
N GLY A 293 14.46 -2.99 13.93
CA GLY A 293 14.13 -3.51 15.25
C GLY A 293 14.42 -2.49 16.36
N PRO A 294 14.22 -2.87 17.64
CA PRO A 294 14.44 -1.96 18.77
C PRO A 294 15.87 -1.41 18.89
N ARG A 295 16.87 -2.18 18.43
CA ARG A 295 18.30 -1.82 18.53
C ARG A 295 19.04 -1.85 17.20
N GLU A 296 18.56 -2.65 16.26
CA GLU A 296 19.31 -3.05 15.06
C GLU A 296 18.43 -2.92 13.82
N VAL A 297 19.06 -2.99 12.65
CA VAL A 297 18.34 -3.13 11.37
C VAL A 297 18.54 -4.55 10.90
N PHE A 298 17.50 -5.14 10.32
CA PHE A 298 17.52 -6.46 9.74
C PHE A 298 17.15 -6.37 8.27
N TYR A 299 17.92 -7.04 7.43
CA TYR A 299 17.58 -7.33 6.05
C TYR A 299 16.99 -8.74 5.99
N ILE A 300 15.82 -8.87 5.37
CA ILE A 300 15.02 -10.07 5.30
C ILE A 300 14.87 -10.42 3.82
N ASN A 301 15.30 -11.63 3.48
CA ASN A 301 15.22 -12.18 2.14
C ASN A 301 14.81 -13.65 2.27
N ASP A 302 13.57 -13.94 1.90
CA ASP A 302 12.95 -15.24 2.07
C ASP A 302 13.07 -15.75 3.51
N GLY A 303 13.58 -16.98 3.69
CA GLY A 303 13.82 -17.61 4.99
C GLY A 303 15.11 -17.14 5.69
N VAL A 304 15.68 -15.98 5.32
CA VAL A 304 16.93 -15.47 5.89
C VAL A 304 16.73 -14.06 6.44
N ALA A 305 17.15 -13.86 7.69
CA ALA A 305 17.24 -12.54 8.32
C ALA A 305 18.70 -12.27 8.72
N VAL A 306 19.26 -11.16 8.24
CA VAL A 306 20.64 -10.76 8.50
C VAL A 306 20.67 -9.37 9.12
N GLN A 307 21.41 -9.23 10.22
CA GLN A 307 21.63 -7.93 10.84
C GLN A 307 22.45 -7.02 9.92
N LYS A 308 22.04 -5.76 9.84
CA LYS A 308 22.66 -4.69 9.06
C LYS A 308 22.91 -3.45 9.91
N LEU A 309 23.76 -2.57 9.40
CA LEU A 309 24.03 -1.26 9.99
C LEU A 309 22.85 -0.32 9.73
N SER A 310 22.61 0.61 10.66
CA SER A 310 21.47 1.53 10.58
C SER A 310 21.42 2.39 9.31
N PHE A 311 22.57 2.69 8.69
CA PHE A 311 22.59 3.46 7.45
C PHE A 311 22.18 2.62 6.23
N GLU A 312 22.33 1.29 6.26
CA GLU A 312 21.96 0.41 5.16
C GLU A 312 20.43 0.40 4.94
N LEU A 313 19.63 0.64 5.98
CA LEU A 313 18.17 0.82 5.83
C LEU A 313 17.82 1.95 4.85
N ARG A 314 18.70 2.96 4.72
CA ARG A 314 18.50 4.14 3.87
C ARG A 314 19.23 4.06 2.54
N ALA A 315 20.01 3.00 2.32
CA ALA A 315 20.68 2.79 1.05
C ALA A 315 19.62 2.54 -0.02
N ASN A 316 19.84 3.12 -1.20
CA ASN A 316 19.03 2.87 -2.38
C ASN A 316 19.96 2.99 -3.61
N PRO A 317 20.35 1.87 -4.24
CA PRO A 317 19.91 0.51 -3.96
C PRO A 317 20.38 -0.03 -2.60
N GLN A 318 19.58 -0.90 -1.99
CA GLN A 318 19.99 -1.74 -0.87
C GLN A 318 20.78 -2.94 -1.39
N MET A 319 21.94 -3.21 -0.81
CA MET A 319 22.87 -4.23 -1.28
C MET A 319 22.75 -5.54 -0.48
N TYR A 320 22.59 -6.65 -1.22
CA TYR A 320 22.72 -8.01 -0.68
C TYR A 320 23.71 -8.79 -1.54
N GLY A 321 24.88 -9.10 -0.97
CA GLY A 321 26.02 -9.58 -1.75
C GLY A 321 26.42 -8.55 -2.81
N THR A 322 26.43 -8.97 -4.08
CA THR A 322 26.75 -8.12 -5.24
C THR A 322 25.51 -7.53 -5.92
N SER A 323 24.30 -7.91 -5.50
CA SER A 323 23.05 -7.50 -6.14
C SER A 323 22.42 -6.30 -5.42
N GLY A 324 22.06 -5.27 -6.19
CA GLY A 324 21.32 -4.10 -5.70
C GLY A 324 19.82 -4.30 -5.84
N THR A 325 19.07 -3.84 -4.84
CA THR A 325 17.60 -3.85 -4.81
C THR A 325 17.08 -2.44 -4.60
N GLN A 326 16.12 -2.00 -5.40
CA GLN A 326 15.66 -0.61 -5.36
C GLN A 326 14.51 -0.45 -4.37
N ALA A 327 14.57 0.57 -3.51
CA ALA A 327 13.51 0.85 -2.56
C ALA A 327 12.21 1.26 -3.28
N VAL A 328 11.09 0.62 -2.94
CA VAL A 328 9.77 0.88 -3.54
C VAL A 328 8.75 1.31 -2.49
N VAL A 329 8.60 0.55 -1.41
CA VAL A 329 7.62 0.86 -0.35
C VAL A 329 8.37 1.19 0.93
N LEU A 330 8.09 2.36 1.50
CA LEU A 330 8.69 2.84 2.73
C LEU A 330 7.62 2.89 3.82
N MET A 331 7.96 2.44 5.03
CA MET A 331 7.16 2.69 6.21
C MET A 331 7.90 3.62 7.15
N TYR A 332 7.23 4.70 7.52
CA TYR A 332 7.68 5.72 8.43
C TYR A 332 6.80 5.67 9.69
N LYS A 333 7.41 5.54 10.87
CA LYS A 333 6.69 5.60 12.15
C LYS A 333 6.75 7.02 12.70
N ARG A 334 5.63 7.54 13.19
CA ARG A 334 5.56 8.87 13.79
C ARG A 334 6.58 8.97 14.91
N PHE A 335 7.34 10.06 14.86
CA PHE A 335 8.36 10.38 15.84
C PHE A 335 7.78 11.49 16.71
N PRO A 336 7.50 11.24 18.00
CA PRO A 336 6.95 12.29 18.85
C PRO A 336 7.93 13.46 18.88
N ALA A 337 7.38 14.68 18.82
CA ALA A 337 8.16 15.84 19.23
C ALA A 337 8.52 15.61 20.70
N ASN A 338 9.81 15.46 21.00
CA ASN A 338 10.23 15.49 22.40
C ASN A 338 9.76 16.83 22.97
N ASN A 339 8.81 16.79 23.92
CA ASN A 339 8.53 17.93 24.79
C ASN A 339 9.70 18.18 25.73
#